data_AF-A0A9P6C214-F1
#
_entry.id   AF-A0A9P6C214-F1
#
_cell.length_a   1.000
_cell.length_b   1.000
_cell.length_c   1.000
_cell.angle_alpha   90.00
_cell.angle_beta   90.00
_cell.angle_gamma   90.00
#
_symmetry.space_group_name_H-M   'P 1'
#
loop_
_entity.id
_entity.type
_entity.pdbx_description
1 polymer ?
#
loop_
_entity_poly.entity_id
_entity_poly.type
_entity_poly.pdbx_seq_one_letter_code
_entity_poly.pdbx_strand_id
1 'polypeptide(L)'
;MYRFADYADISELKSLAKEGIRKNLTKANVVTELFSSFTSKYQEIIELEVGFLVDNFTNDVAQELDEMLQLVVLGTKPHCFRVLAFTMRRLR
;
A
#
# COMPACT_ATOMS: atom_id res chain seq x y z
N MET A 1 -7.56 -9.84 8.09
CA MET A 1 -9.03 -9.70 8.11
C MET A 1 -9.61 -9.39 6.73
N TYR A 2 -9.13 -8.35 6.03
CA TYR A 2 -9.65 -7.97 4.71
C TYR A 2 -9.64 -9.13 3.68
N ARG A 3 -8.54 -9.91 3.61
CA ARG A 3 -8.44 -11.10 2.74
C ARG A 3 -9.55 -12.13 2.99
N PHE A 4 -9.92 -12.32 4.26
CA PHE A 4 -10.96 -13.27 4.65
C PHE A 4 -12.34 -12.75 4.25
N ALA A 5 -12.61 -11.48 4.50
CA ALA A 5 -13.87 -10.85 4.13
C ALA A 5 -14.11 -10.85 2.62
N ASP A 6 -13.06 -10.61 1.83
CA ASP A 6 -13.09 -10.69 0.37
C ASP A 6 -13.35 -12.12 -0.11
N TYR A 7 -12.68 -13.11 0.49
CA TYR A 7 -12.90 -14.52 0.15
C TYR A 7 -14.30 -15.03 0.52
N ALA A 8 -14.84 -14.60 1.65
CA ALA A 8 -16.16 -15.01 2.14
C ALA A 8 -17.32 -14.17 1.57
N ASP A 9 -17.02 -13.19 0.69
CA ASP A 9 -17.97 -12.24 0.11
C ASP A 9 -18.81 -11.46 1.14
N ILE A 10 -18.20 -11.15 2.29
CA ILE A 10 -18.85 -10.41 3.38
C ILE A 10 -18.50 -8.92 3.24
N SER A 11 -19.30 -8.22 2.44
CA SER A 11 -19.08 -6.80 2.09
C SER A 11 -18.93 -5.88 3.31
N GLU A 12 -19.75 -6.05 4.35
CA GLU A 12 -19.68 -5.24 5.57
C GLU A 12 -18.33 -5.44 6.30
N LEU A 13 -17.90 -6.69 6.46
CA LEU A 13 -16.62 -7.01 7.09
C LEU A 13 -15.44 -6.52 6.25
N LYS A 14 -15.56 -6.54 4.92
CA LYS A 14 -14.54 -6.01 4.00
C LYS A 14 -14.38 -4.50 4.19
N SER A 15 -15.48 -3.78 4.32
CA SER A 15 -15.47 -2.33 4.63
C SER A 15 -14.88 -2.03 6.00
N LEU A 16 -15.29 -2.76 7.05
CA LEU A 16 -14.72 -2.60 8.39
C LEU A 16 -13.22 -2.90 8.44
N ALA A 17 -12.79 -3.95 7.72
CA ALA A 17 -11.38 -4.30 7.62
C ALA A 17 -10.57 -3.24 6.85
N LYS A 18 -11.14 -2.66 5.79
CA LYS A 18 -10.53 -1.54 5.04
C LYS A 18 -10.32 -0.33 5.95
N GLU A 19 -11.34 0.01 6.73
CA GLU A 19 -11.27 1.12 7.68
C GLU A 19 -10.25 0.86 8.79
N GLY A 20 -10.14 -0.40 9.24
CA GLY A 20 -9.09 -0.83 10.16
C GLY A 20 -7.68 -0.65 9.58
N ILE A 21 -7.47 -1.02 8.31
CA ILE A 21 -6.19 -0.76 7.61
C ILE A 21 -5.91 0.73 7.59
N ARG A 22 -6.88 1.55 7.15
CA ARG A 22 -6.76 3.02 7.08
C ARG A 22 -6.31 3.64 8.41
N LYS A 23 -6.91 3.23 9.52
CA LYS A 23 -6.60 3.77 10.86
C LYS A 23 -5.21 3.39 11.36
N ASN A 24 -4.66 2.29 10.87
CA ASN A 24 -3.33 1.81 11.27
C ASN A 24 -2.21 2.32 10.35
N LEU A 25 -2.53 3.07 9.29
CA LEU A 25 -1.53 3.70 8.45
C LEU A 25 -0.88 4.87 9.19
N THR A 26 0.45 4.89 9.11
CA THR A 26 1.32 5.89 9.70
C THR A 26 2.44 6.21 8.73
N LYS A 27 3.12 7.34 8.94
CA LYS A 27 4.30 7.70 8.13
C LYS A 27 5.43 6.66 8.21
N ALA A 28 5.51 5.93 9.33
CA ALA A 28 6.56 4.96 9.60
C ALA A 28 6.27 3.55 9.03
N ASN A 29 5.06 3.28 8.53
CA ASN A 29 4.72 1.98 7.95
C ASN A 29 4.13 2.04 6.54
N VAL A 30 3.73 3.23 6.06
CA VAL A 30 3.01 3.34 4.78
C VAL A 30 3.80 2.75 3.61
N VAL A 31 5.11 2.98 3.53
CA VAL A 31 5.92 2.44 2.42
C VAL A 31 6.03 0.92 2.53
N THR A 32 6.28 0.40 3.73
CA THR A 32 6.35 -1.05 3.96
C THR A 32 5.02 -1.77 3.68
N GLU A 33 3.89 -1.20 4.11
CA GLU A 33 2.55 -1.73 3.85
C GLU A 33 2.22 -1.69 2.35
N LEU A 34 2.48 -0.56 1.68
CA LEU A 34 2.20 -0.35 0.27
C LEU A 34 2.89 -1.38 -0.63
N PHE A 35 4.13 -1.75 -0.31
CA PHE A 35 4.92 -2.73 -1.06
C PHE A 35 4.76 -4.18 -0.53
N SER A 36 3.77 -4.41 0.33
CA SER A 36 3.45 -5.75 0.82
C SER A 36 2.83 -6.64 -0.28
N SER A 37 2.96 -7.96 -0.10
CA SER A 37 2.30 -8.95 -0.96
C SER A 37 0.78 -8.99 -0.79
N PHE A 38 0.27 -8.37 0.29
CA PHE A 38 -1.14 -8.20 0.54
C PHE A 38 -1.68 -7.07 -0.32
N THR A 39 -1.14 -5.86 -0.18
CA THR A 39 -1.60 -4.66 -0.88
C THR A 39 -1.59 -4.84 -2.39
N SER A 40 -0.53 -5.47 -2.94
CA SER A 40 -0.42 -5.66 -4.38
C SER A 40 -1.58 -6.43 -5.02
N LYS A 41 -2.36 -7.19 -4.23
CA LYS A 41 -3.51 -7.97 -4.71
C LYS A 41 -4.80 -7.16 -4.79
N TYR A 42 -4.95 -6.12 -3.98
CA TYR A 42 -6.23 -5.41 -3.82
C TYR A 42 -6.12 -3.96 -4.29
N GLN A 43 -6.70 -3.65 -5.46
CA GLN A 43 -6.64 -2.32 -6.06
C GLN A 43 -7.18 -1.23 -5.12
N GLU A 44 -8.27 -1.52 -4.41
CA GLU A 44 -8.87 -0.60 -3.43
C GLU A 44 -7.93 -0.26 -2.26
N ILE A 45 -7.07 -1.21 -1.86
CA ILE A 45 -6.08 -1.00 -0.80
C ILE A 45 -4.90 -0.18 -1.33
N ILE A 46 -4.45 -0.46 -2.57
CA ILE A 46 -3.42 0.36 -3.24
C ILE A 46 -3.86 1.83 -3.30
N GLU A 47 -5.09 2.11 -3.73
CA GLU A 47 -5.62 3.47 -3.82
C GLU A 47 -5.65 4.17 -2.46
N LEU A 48 -6.05 3.46 -1.42
CA LEU A 48 -6.11 3.95 -0.06
C LEU A 48 -4.73 4.28 0.50
N GLU A 49 -3.77 3.36 0.34
CA GLU A 49 -2.41 3.52 0.88
C GLU A 49 -1.61 4.56 0.09
N VAL A 50 -1.76 4.62 -1.23
CA VAL A 50 -1.13 5.67 -2.05
C VAL A 50 -1.74 7.05 -1.75
N GLY A 51 -3.06 7.12 -1.52
CA GLY A 51 -3.69 8.36 -1.07
C GLY A 51 -3.06 8.87 0.22
N PHE A 52 -2.94 8.00 1.22
CA PHE A 52 -2.28 8.35 2.48
C PHE A 52 -0.80 8.75 2.30
N LEU A 53 -0.06 8.02 1.46
CA LEU A 53 1.35 8.32 1.16
C LEU A 53 1.52 9.71 0.55
N VAL A 54 0.69 10.07 -0.44
CA VAL A 54 0.74 11.38 -1.10
C VAL A 54 0.39 12.50 -0.11
N ASP A 55 -0.66 12.33 0.69
CA ASP A 55 -1.09 13.33 1.68
C ASP A 55 -0.05 13.53 2.81
N ASN A 56 0.82 12.55 3.03
CA ASN A 56 1.81 12.55 4.11
C ASN A 56 3.25 12.46 3.60
N PHE A 57 3.50 12.90 2.36
CA PHE A 57 4.81 12.78 1.72
C PHE A 57 5.85 13.73 2.33
N THR A 58 6.51 13.29 3.41
CA THR A 58 7.62 13.99 4.08
C THR A 58 8.98 13.47 3.63
N ASN A 59 10.07 14.16 3.98
CA ASN A 59 11.42 13.72 3.65
C ASN A 59 11.73 12.30 4.14
N ASP A 60 11.29 11.95 5.35
CA ASP A 60 11.48 10.59 5.90
C ASP A 60 10.76 9.52 5.07
N VAL A 61 9.54 9.81 4.60
CA VAL A 61 8.76 8.91 3.74
C VAL A 61 9.39 8.79 2.36
N ALA A 62 9.92 9.90 1.82
CA ALA A 62 10.65 9.89 0.55
C ALA A 62 11.92 9.04 0.64
N GLN A 63 12.67 9.14 1.75
CA GLN A 63 13.84 8.32 2.00
C GLN A 63 13.49 6.82 2.11
N GLU A 64 12.46 6.46 2.87
CA GLU A 64 12.01 5.07 2.98
C GLU A 64 11.54 4.53 1.61
N LEU A 65 10.88 5.37 0.81
CA LEU A 65 10.49 5.03 -0.56
C LEU A 65 11.71 4.77 -1.45
N ASP A 66 12.75 5.59 -1.38
CA ASP A 66 13.99 5.39 -2.13
C ASP A 66 14.67 4.07 -1.75
N GLU A 67 14.75 3.75 -0.46
CA GLU A 67 15.27 2.46 0.04
C GLU A 67 14.43 1.29 -0.48
N MET A 68 13.10 1.43 -0.50
CA MET A 68 12.18 0.43 -1.02
C MET A 68 12.37 0.21 -2.54
N LEU A 69 12.60 1.28 -3.30
CA LEU A 69 12.85 1.19 -4.74
C LEU A 69 14.12 0.42 -5.06
N GLN A 70 15.18 0.55 -4.25
CA GLN A 70 16.38 -0.27 -4.40
C GLN A 70 16.06 -1.77 -4.27
N LEU A 71 15.24 -2.16 -3.28
CA LEU A 71 14.81 -3.55 -3.09
C LEU A 71 13.99 -4.07 -4.27
N VAL A 72 13.14 -3.22 -4.86
CA VAL A 72 12.35 -3.55 -6.06
C VAL A 72 13.26 -3.76 -7.27
N VAL A 73 14.26 -2.90 -7.49
CA VAL A 73 15.23 -3.02 -8.60
C VAL A 73 16.06 -4.31 -8.47
N LEU A 74 16.41 -4.71 -7.24
CA LEU A 74 17.07 -5.98 -6.98
C LEU A 74 16.19 -7.22 -7.23
N GLY A 75 14.91 -7.03 -7.59
CA GLY A 75 13.98 -8.12 -7.89
C GLY A 75 13.42 -8.82 -6.65
N THR A 76 13.68 -8.30 -5.44
CA THR A 76 13.23 -8.93 -4.19
C THR A 76 11.72 -8.82 -3.96
N LYS A 77 11.05 -7.92 -4.68
CA LYS A 77 9.60 -7.69 -4.61
C LYS A 77 8.94 -7.75 -6.01
N PRO A 78 8.86 -8.93 -6.64
CA PRO A 78 8.35 -9.08 -8.01
C PRO A 78 6.86 -8.73 -8.15
N HIS A 79 6.10 -8.75 -7.05
CA HIS A 79 4.67 -8.43 -7.02
C HIS A 79 4.35 -6.92 -7.06
N CYS A 80 5.35 -6.05 -6.96
CA CYS A 80 5.15 -4.63 -6.71
C CYS A 80 4.98 -3.77 -7.96
N PHE A 81 5.04 -4.32 -9.19
CA PHE A 81 4.92 -3.51 -10.42
C PHE A 81 3.64 -2.66 -10.42
N ARG A 82 2.49 -3.25 -10.07
CA ARG A 82 1.20 -2.53 -10.06
C ARG A 82 1.18 -1.39 -9.05
N VAL A 83 1.76 -1.63 -7.88
CA VAL A 83 1.92 -0.63 -6.81
C VAL A 83 2.79 0.52 -7.30
N LEU A 84 3.99 0.21 -7.79
CA LEU A 84 4.95 1.20 -8.28
C LEU A 84 4.35 2.07 -9.40
N ALA A 85 3.75 1.45 -10.41
CA ALA A 85 3.13 2.16 -11.52
C ALA A 85 2.00 3.09 -11.05
N PHE A 86 1.22 2.67 -10.05
CA PHE A 86 0.14 3.49 -9.50
C PHE A 86 0.70 4.68 -8.68
N THR A 87 1.67 4.43 -7.80
CA THR A 87 2.33 5.48 -7.00
C THR A 87 2.99 6.53 -7.88
N MET A 88 3.74 6.12 -8.92
CA MET A 88 4.39 7.05 -9.85
C MET A 88 3.41 7.94 -10.62
N ARG A 89 2.21 7.44 -10.94
CA ARG A 89 1.17 8.24 -11.59
C ARG A 89 0.52 9.26 -10.65
N ARG A 90 0.55 9.01 -9.34
CA ARG A 90 -0.11 9.85 -8.34
C ARG A 90 0.80 10.95 -7.78
N LEU A 91 2.12 10.74 -7.81
CA LEU A 91 3.13 11.72 -7.40
C LEU A 91 3.49 12.76 -8.48
N ARG A 92 2.95 12.61 -9.70
CA ARG A 92 3.11 13.57 -10.80
C ARG A 92 2.05 14.66 -10.73
#